data_AF-A0AAD6ZU54-F1
#
_entry.id   AF-A0AAD6ZU54-F1
#
_cell.length_a   1.000
_cell.length_b   1.000
_cell.length_c   1.000
_cell.angle_alpha   90.00
_cell.angle_beta   90.00
_cell.angle_gamma   90.00
#
_symmetry.space_group_name_H-M   'P 1'
#
loop_
_entity.id
_entity.type
_entity.pdbx_description
1 polymer ?
#
loop_
_entity_poly.entity_id
_entity_poly.type
_entity_poly.pdbx_seq_one_letter_code
_entity_poly.pdbx_strand_id
1 'polypeptide(L)'
;RDIFNPEKQDDGAARRLFVDDLFSFLVDSEGNTIDPTFDGFFILTFIFGDLFDAYMKRSMPHIERMVCIFRARHFLTIWRANVVQSEARYPDLFQKQSSFLADATFQTLIRMCDQFILLSLAHLEYYPIVPFMPWQYGSHFLEHL
;
A
#
# COMPACT_ATOMS: atom_id res chain seq x y z
N ARG A 1 11.78 12.75 19.54
CA ARG A 1 13.18 12.33 19.33
C ARG A 1 13.31 12.19 17.82
N ASP A 2 13.87 13.20 17.15
CA ASP A 2 14.06 13.13 15.70
C ASP A 2 15.04 12.01 15.37
N ILE A 3 14.72 11.19 14.39
CA ILE A 3 15.62 10.16 13.89
C ILE A 3 16.73 10.90 13.16
N PHE A 4 17.93 10.91 13.73
CA PHE A 4 19.08 11.60 13.15
C PHE A 4 19.64 10.75 12.02
N ASN A 5 19.63 11.28 10.80
CA ASN A 5 20.11 10.62 9.59
C ASN A 5 19.44 9.25 9.31
N PRO A 6 18.11 9.20 9.15
CA PRO A 6 17.44 7.94 8.81
C PRO A 6 17.96 7.49 7.45
N GLU A 7 18.34 6.23 7.34
CA GLU A 7 18.70 5.60 6.07
C GLU A 7 17.42 5.49 5.22
N LYS A 8 17.16 6.52 4.42
CA LYS A 8 15.94 6.65 3.60
C LYS A 8 15.88 5.66 2.42
N GLN A 9 16.92 4.83 2.27
CA GLN A 9 17.07 3.82 1.22
C GLN A 9 17.04 2.38 1.78
N ASP A 10 16.85 2.19 3.10
CA ASP A 10 16.60 0.85 3.66
C ASP A 10 15.14 0.43 3.40
N ASP A 11 14.90 -0.13 2.22
CA ASP A 11 13.61 -0.72 1.85
C ASP A 11 13.21 -1.87 2.81
N GLY A 12 14.19 -2.50 3.46
CA GLY A 12 13.98 -3.48 4.51
C GLY A 12 13.33 -2.86 5.75
N ALA A 13 13.77 -1.68 6.18
CA ALA A 13 13.13 -0.91 7.26
C ALA A 13 11.71 -0.51 6.90
N ALA A 14 11.49 -0.02 5.67
CA ALA A 14 10.15 0.32 5.20
C ALA A 14 9.23 -0.93 5.20
N ARG A 15 9.74 -2.08 4.78
CA ARG A 15 8.96 -3.32 4.75
C ARG A 15 8.57 -3.82 6.15
N ARG A 16 9.43 -3.60 7.15
CA ARG A 16 9.11 -3.93 8.57
C ARG A 16 7.92 -3.12 9.11
N LEU A 17 7.54 -2.01 8.48
CA LEU A 17 6.31 -1.31 8.84
C LEU A 17 5.04 -2.06 8.44
N PHE A 18 5.14 -3.08 7.59
CA PHE A 18 3.98 -3.81 7.06
C PHE A 18 3.97 -5.29 7.46
N VAL A 19 4.74 -5.66 8.49
CA VAL A 19 4.77 -7.03 9.01
C VAL A 19 3.79 -7.22 10.17
N ASP A 20 3.39 -8.47 10.39
CA ASP A 20 2.51 -8.93 11.46
C ASP A 20 3.01 -8.57 12.86
N ASP A 21 4.33 -8.58 13.08
CA ASP A 21 4.94 -8.16 14.34
C ASP A 21 4.53 -6.74 14.75
N LEU A 22 4.34 -5.82 13.77
CA LEU A 22 3.90 -4.46 14.07
C LEU A 22 2.48 -4.43 14.65
N PHE A 23 1.60 -5.33 14.21
CA PHE A 23 0.22 -5.37 14.69
C PHE A 23 0.11 -5.70 16.17
N SER A 24 1.08 -6.44 16.73
CA SER A 24 1.16 -6.68 18.17
C SER A 24 1.35 -5.39 19.01
N PHE A 25 1.83 -4.31 18.40
CA PHE A 25 1.98 -3.00 19.05
C PHE A 25 0.78 -2.07 18.80
N LEU A 26 -0.13 -2.44 17.90
CA LEU A 26 -1.31 -1.62 17.57
C LEU A 26 -2.57 -2.08 18.29
N VAL A 27 -2.51 -3.17 19.05
CA VAL A 27 -3.64 -3.69 19.83
C VAL A 27 -3.76 -2.98 21.17
N ASP A 28 -4.98 -2.99 21.72
CA ASP A 28 -5.29 -2.49 23.05
C ASP A 28 -4.53 -3.25 24.15
N SER A 29 -4.63 -2.78 25.40
CA SER A 29 -3.99 -3.39 26.56
C SER A 29 -4.43 -4.84 26.83
N GLU A 30 -5.57 -5.26 26.27
CA GLU A 30 -6.11 -6.61 26.39
C GLU A 30 -5.72 -7.51 25.19
N GLY A 31 -5.15 -6.93 24.12
CA GLY A 31 -4.74 -7.62 22.90
C GLY A 31 -5.90 -8.04 21.99
N ASN A 32 -7.13 -7.56 22.24
CA ASN A 32 -8.34 -8.07 21.59
C ASN A 32 -8.75 -7.25 20.37
N THR A 33 -8.56 -5.93 20.42
CA THR A 33 -8.90 -5.00 19.34
C THR A 33 -7.76 -4.05 19.06
N ILE A 34 -7.84 -3.32 17.94
CA ILE A 34 -6.89 -2.24 17.63
C ILE A 34 -7.13 -1.09 18.61
N ASP A 35 -6.07 -0.55 19.19
CA ASP A 35 -6.15 0.66 20.02
C ASP A 35 -6.69 1.81 19.15
N PRO A 36 -7.78 2.48 19.56
CA PRO A 36 -8.39 3.59 18.80
C PRO A 36 -7.41 4.71 18.42
N THR A 37 -6.34 4.88 19.20
CA THR A 37 -5.26 5.83 18.93
C THR A 37 -4.55 5.53 17.61
N PHE A 38 -4.49 4.26 17.21
CA PHE A 38 -3.78 3.79 16.03
C PHE A 38 -4.69 3.37 14.87
N ASP A 39 -6.01 3.52 14.96
CA ASP A 39 -6.96 3.09 13.92
C ASP A 39 -6.56 3.53 12.50
N GLY A 40 -6.27 4.83 12.34
CA GLY A 40 -5.86 5.37 11.04
C GLY A 40 -4.53 4.79 10.55
N PHE A 41 -3.58 4.60 11.47
CA PHE A 41 -2.28 4.01 11.15
C PHE A 41 -2.41 2.53 10.77
N PHE A 42 -3.20 1.77 11.52
CA PHE A 42 -3.52 0.37 11.21
C PHE A 42 -4.14 0.24 9.81
N ILE A 43 -5.14 1.06 9.48
CA ILE A 43 -5.79 1.02 8.16
C ILE A 43 -4.77 1.28 7.06
N LEU A 44 -3.93 2.30 7.21
CA LEU A 44 -2.90 2.62 6.20
C LEU A 44 -1.92 1.46 6.04
N THR A 45 -1.38 0.96 7.15
CA THR A 45 -0.45 -0.16 7.15
C THR A 45 -1.05 -1.42 6.54
N PHE A 46 -2.30 -1.74 6.87
CA PHE A 46 -3.01 -2.88 6.31
C PHE A 46 -3.17 -2.76 4.78
N ILE A 47 -3.69 -1.63 4.31
CA ILE A 47 -3.95 -1.41 2.88
C ILE A 47 -2.66 -1.41 2.05
N PHE A 48 -1.62 -0.73 2.52
CA PHE A 48 -0.33 -0.68 1.81
C PHE A 48 0.43 -2.00 1.93
N GLY A 49 0.37 -2.67 3.08
CA GLY A 49 0.94 -4.01 3.26
C GLY A 49 0.34 -5.01 2.28
N ASP A 50 -0.99 -5.04 2.15
CA ASP A 50 -1.69 -5.87 1.18
C ASP A 50 -1.32 -5.53 -0.28
N LEU A 51 -1.23 -4.23 -0.60
CA LEU A 51 -0.79 -3.77 -1.92
C LEU A 51 0.61 -4.31 -2.23
N PHE A 52 1.56 -4.19 -1.31
CA PHE A 52 2.93 -4.66 -1.53
C PHE A 52 3.03 -6.19 -1.57
N ASP A 53 2.27 -6.90 -0.73
CA ASP A 53 2.20 -8.36 -0.78
C ASP A 53 1.66 -8.86 -2.12
N ALA A 54 0.67 -8.17 -2.70
CA ALA A 54 0.13 -8.51 -4.01
C ALA A 54 1.17 -8.47 -5.14
N TYR A 55 2.19 -7.61 -5.04
CA TYR A 55 3.31 -7.56 -5.97
C TYR A 55 4.44 -8.52 -5.59
N MET A 56 4.84 -8.52 -4.32
CA MET A 56 6.13 -9.05 -3.89
C MET A 56 6.07 -10.46 -3.32
N LYS A 57 4.91 -10.91 -2.84
CA LYS A 57 4.78 -12.24 -2.25
C LYS A 57 4.94 -13.29 -3.34
N ARG A 58 5.79 -14.29 -3.12
CA ARG A 58 6.07 -15.35 -4.12
C ARG A 58 4.93 -16.35 -4.24
N SER A 59 4.26 -16.63 -3.12
CA SER A 59 3.11 -17.53 -3.05
C SER A 59 1.89 -16.74 -2.60
N MET A 60 1.03 -16.39 -3.56
CA MET A 60 -0.28 -15.78 -3.32
C MET A 60 -1.17 -16.06 -4.54
N PRO A 61 -2.39 -16.59 -4.35
CA PRO A 61 -3.35 -16.83 -5.43
C PRO A 61 -3.68 -15.56 -6.22
N HIS A 62 -3.96 -15.68 -7.53
CA HIS A 62 -4.30 -14.53 -8.38
C HIS A 62 -5.50 -13.75 -7.85
N ILE A 63 -6.54 -14.45 -7.39
CA ILE A 63 -7.74 -13.79 -6.86
C ILE A 63 -7.43 -12.94 -5.62
N GLU A 64 -6.58 -13.42 -4.71
CA GLU A 64 -6.16 -12.67 -3.52
C GLU A 64 -5.36 -11.43 -3.90
N ARG A 65 -4.41 -11.55 -4.84
CA ARG A 65 -3.67 -10.40 -5.37
C ARG A 65 -4.61 -9.35 -5.93
N MET A 66 -5.60 -9.77 -6.72
CA MET A 66 -6.58 -8.86 -7.32
C MET A 66 -7.43 -8.15 -6.26
N VAL A 67 -7.86 -8.87 -5.22
CA VAL A 67 -8.60 -8.28 -4.10
C VAL A 67 -7.77 -7.21 -3.39
N CYS A 68 -6.49 -7.48 -3.09
CA CYS A 68 -5.59 -6.50 -2.47
C CYS A 68 -5.40 -5.25 -3.35
N ILE A 69 -5.19 -5.44 -4.66
CA ILE A 69 -5.00 -4.35 -5.62
C ILE A 69 -6.26 -3.49 -5.75
N PHE A 70 -7.43 -4.12 -5.89
CA PHE A 70 -8.68 -3.38 -5.94
C PHE A 70 -8.97 -2.66 -4.63
N ARG A 71 -8.70 -3.28 -3.48
CA ARG A 71 -8.86 -2.67 -2.16
C ARG A 71 -8.02 -1.40 -2.05
N ALA A 72 -6.73 -1.48 -2.37
CA ALA A 72 -5.84 -0.32 -2.34
C ALA A 72 -6.27 0.79 -3.30
N ARG A 73 -6.62 0.44 -4.54
CA ARG A 73 -7.08 1.39 -5.57
C ARG A 73 -8.34 2.16 -5.14
N HIS A 74 -9.34 1.43 -4.63
CA HIS A 74 -10.59 2.05 -4.18
C HIS A 74 -10.37 2.88 -2.93
N PHE A 75 -9.61 2.35 -1.96
CA PHE A 75 -9.27 3.09 -0.75
C PHE A 75 -8.59 4.43 -1.06
N LEU A 76 -7.55 4.44 -1.90
CA LEU A 76 -6.84 5.66 -2.29
C LEU A 76 -7.77 6.68 -2.96
N THR A 77 -8.69 6.21 -3.81
CA THR A 77 -9.66 7.06 -4.51
C THR A 77 -10.67 7.68 -3.53
N ILE A 78 -11.23 6.86 -2.64
CA ILE A 78 -12.19 7.28 -1.61
C ILE A 78 -11.52 8.25 -0.64
N TRP A 79 -10.31 7.94 -0.17
CA TRP A 79 -9.55 8.79 0.73
C TRP A 79 -9.26 10.16 0.10
N ARG A 80 -8.81 10.20 -1.17
CA ARG A 80 -8.60 11.47 -1.88
C ARG A 80 -9.89 12.28 -1.99
N ALA A 81 -11.01 11.64 -2.34
CA ALA A 81 -12.30 12.31 -2.44
C ALA A 81 -12.75 12.87 -1.08
N ASN A 82 -12.54 12.11 0.01
CA ASN A 82 -12.84 12.55 1.36
C ASN A 82 -11.99 13.76 1.78
N VAL A 83 -10.69 13.78 1.47
CA VAL A 83 -9.83 14.94 1.78
C VAL A 83 -10.27 16.17 1.00
N VAL A 84 -10.57 16.04 -0.30
CA VAL A 84 -11.06 17.16 -1.13
C VAL A 84 -12.40 17.70 -0.61
N GLN A 85 -13.32 16.82 -0.22
CA GLN A 85 -14.60 17.22 0.36
C GLN A 85 -14.41 17.91 1.72
N SER A 86 -13.47 17.42 2.53
CA SER A 86 -13.17 17.97 3.86
C SER A 86 -12.47 19.32 3.78
N GLU A 87 -11.57 19.52 2.81
CA GLU A 87 -10.95 20.82 2.50
C GLU A 87 -12.01 21.86 2.11
N ALA A 88 -12.99 21.47 1.29
CA ALA A 88 -14.10 22.36 0.92
C ALA A 88 -15.00 22.74 2.11
N ARG A 89 -15.13 21.85 3.11
CA ARG A 89 -16.00 22.06 4.28
C ARG A 89 -15.29 22.72 5.46
N TYR A 90 -14.00 22.43 5.63
CA TYR A 90 -13.16 22.84 6.75
C TYR A 90 -11.75 23.23 6.25
N PRO A 91 -11.63 24.31 5.46
CA PRO A 91 -10.36 24.69 4.82
C PRO A 91 -9.24 25.03 5.80
N ASP A 92 -9.59 25.43 7.02
CA ASP A 92 -8.62 25.73 8.08
C ASP A 92 -8.04 24.47 8.73
N LEU A 93 -8.71 23.33 8.60
CA LEU A 93 -8.30 22.05 9.20
C LEU A 93 -7.75 21.06 8.17
N PHE A 94 -8.26 21.11 6.94
CA PHE A 94 -7.87 20.21 5.86
C PHE A 94 -7.29 21.01 4.70
N GLN A 95 -6.03 20.71 4.38
CA GLN A 95 -5.40 21.17 3.16
C GLN A 95 -4.90 19.95 2.42
N LYS A 96 -5.28 19.80 1.15
CA LYS A 96 -4.91 18.63 0.35
C LYS A 96 -3.39 18.41 0.32
N GLN A 97 -2.59 19.47 0.35
CA GLN A 97 -1.13 19.42 0.33
C GLN A 97 -0.50 18.82 1.60
N SER A 98 -1.16 18.92 2.75
CA SER A 98 -0.65 18.44 4.05
C SER A 98 -1.40 17.21 4.56
N SER A 99 -2.64 17.01 4.11
CA SER A 99 -3.57 16.00 4.62
C SER A 99 -3.68 14.77 3.71
N PHE A 100 -2.98 14.77 2.58
CA PHE A 100 -2.98 13.65 1.63
C PHE A 100 -1.60 13.45 0.99
N LEU A 101 -1.46 12.33 0.28
CA LEU A 101 -0.29 12.03 -0.52
C LEU A 101 -0.06 13.11 -1.58
N ALA A 102 1.21 13.35 -1.92
CA ALA A 102 1.57 14.19 -3.05
C ALA A 102 0.89 13.68 -4.34
N ASP A 103 0.44 14.60 -5.20
CA ASP A 103 -0.32 14.23 -6.41
C ASP A 103 0.47 13.27 -7.31
N ALA A 104 1.79 13.42 -7.40
CA ALA A 104 2.65 12.49 -8.13
C ALA A 104 2.60 11.07 -7.54
N THR A 105 2.73 10.94 -6.21
CA THR A 105 2.66 9.65 -5.50
C THR A 105 1.30 8.99 -5.69
N PHE A 106 0.22 9.75 -5.53
CA PHE A 106 -1.13 9.24 -5.74
C PHE A 106 -1.32 8.70 -7.17
N GLN A 107 -0.92 9.48 -8.18
CA GLN A 107 -1.04 9.06 -9.57
C GLN A 107 -0.22 7.81 -9.87
N THR A 108 1.00 7.70 -9.32
CA THR A 108 1.83 6.51 -9.44
C THR A 108 1.15 5.29 -8.83
N LEU A 109 0.61 5.39 -7.61
CA LEU A 109 -0.06 4.28 -6.95
C LEU A 109 -1.32 3.81 -7.70
N ILE A 110 -2.14 4.74 -8.22
CA ILE A 110 -3.31 4.39 -9.03
C ILE A 110 -2.89 3.70 -10.33
N ARG A 111 -1.89 4.25 -11.04
CA ARG A 111 -1.37 3.62 -12.26
C ARG A 111 -0.80 2.25 -12.01
N MET A 112 -0.07 2.06 -10.92
CA MET A 112 0.43 0.75 -10.51
C MET A 112 -0.74 -0.24 -10.38
N CYS A 113 -1.79 0.11 -9.61
CA CYS A 113 -2.96 -0.73 -9.45
C CYS A 113 -3.63 -1.07 -10.80
N ASP A 114 -3.88 -0.07 -11.65
CA ASP A 114 -4.50 -0.24 -12.97
C ASP A 114 -3.66 -1.14 -13.88
N GLN A 115 -2.35 -0.92 -13.92
CA GLN A 115 -1.42 -1.73 -14.70
C GLN A 115 -1.36 -3.17 -14.21
N PHE A 116 -1.40 -3.40 -12.90
CA PHE A 116 -1.41 -4.76 -12.36
C PHE A 116 -2.67 -5.52 -12.74
N ILE A 117 -3.83 -4.85 -12.71
CA ILE A 117 -5.10 -5.43 -13.14
C ILE A 117 -5.02 -5.83 -14.61
N LEU A 118 -4.60 -4.91 -15.47
CA LEU A 118 -4.48 -5.15 -16.91
C LEU A 118 -3.46 -6.25 -17.22
N LEU A 119 -2.31 -6.22 -16.56
CA LEU A 119 -1.27 -7.24 -16.70
C LEU A 119 -1.76 -8.61 -16.26
N SER A 120 -2.50 -8.69 -15.15
CA SER A 120 -3.06 -9.95 -14.66
C SER A 120 -4.07 -10.52 -15.65
N LEU A 121 -4.94 -9.69 -16.22
CA LEU A 121 -5.92 -10.12 -17.22
C LEU A 121 -5.23 -10.60 -18.51
N ALA A 122 -4.27 -9.81 -19.02
CA ALA A 122 -3.50 -10.20 -20.21
C ALA A 122 -2.71 -11.49 -19.96
N HIS A 123 -2.11 -11.67 -18.78
CA HIS A 123 -1.39 -12.89 -18.44
C HIS A 123 -2.31 -14.12 -18.45
N LEU A 124 -3.50 -13.99 -17.86
CA LEU A 124 -4.49 -15.07 -17.84
C LEU A 124 -4.99 -15.43 -19.25
N GLU A 125 -5.11 -14.45 -20.15
CA GLU A 125 -5.55 -14.66 -21.53
C GLU A 125 -4.48 -15.29 -22.41
N TYR A 126 -3.25 -14.74 -22.39
CA TYR A 126 -2.20 -15.11 -23.34
C TYR A 126 -1.22 -16.17 -22.80
N TYR A 127 -1.11 -16.34 -21.47
CA TYR A 127 -0.12 -17.21 -20.83
C TYR A 127 -0.70 -18.09 -19.71
N PRO A 128 -1.79 -18.84 -19.92
CA PRO A 128 -2.50 -19.58 -18.86
C PRO A 128 -1.68 -20.72 -18.22
N ILE A 129 -0.61 -21.19 -18.88
CA ILE A 129 0.24 -22.29 -18.42
C ILE A 129 1.52 -21.76 -17.75
N VAL A 130 1.85 -20.48 -17.93
CA VAL A 130 3.05 -19.88 -17.36
C VAL A 130 2.72 -19.30 -15.99
N PRO A 131 3.52 -19.58 -14.94
CA PRO A 131 3.32 -18.94 -13.64
C PRO A 131 3.40 -17.41 -13.74
N PHE A 132 2.43 -16.71 -13.16
CA PHE A 132 2.49 -15.25 -13.03
C PHE A 132 3.40 -14.88 -11.85
N MET A 133 4.51 -14.20 -12.14
CA MET A 133 5.60 -13.94 -11.18
C MET A 133 5.86 -12.43 -11.01
N PRO A 134 4.91 -11.67 -10.46
CA PRO A 134 4.99 -10.20 -10.40
C PRO A 134 6.20 -9.68 -9.61
N TRP A 135 6.72 -10.45 -8.65
CA TRP A 135 7.89 -10.07 -7.86
C TRP A 135 9.19 -10.01 -8.68
N GLN A 136 9.19 -10.51 -9.92
CA GLN A 136 10.34 -10.44 -10.82
C GLN A 136 10.30 -9.19 -11.73
N TYR A 137 9.21 -8.43 -11.73
CA TYR A 137 9.05 -7.28 -12.63
C TYR A 137 9.63 -5.96 -12.09
N GLY A 138 10.18 -5.98 -10.87
CA GLY A 138 10.86 -4.84 -10.26
C GLY A 138 12.32 -4.66 -10.71
N SER A 139 12.93 -3.53 -10.33
CA SER A 139 14.34 -3.21 -10.60
C SER A 139 15.33 -3.86 -9.65
N HIS A 140 14.87 -4.51 -8.58
CA HIS A 140 15.74 -5.05 -7.52
C HIS A 140 16.88 -5.91 -8.08
N PHE A 141 16.65 -6.69 -9.15
CA PHE A 141 17.72 -7.46 -9.79
C PHE A 141 18.87 -6.59 -10.35
N LEU A 142 18.55 -5.39 -10.86
CA LEU A 142 19.52 -4.45 -11.42
C LEU A 142 20.32 -3.70 -10.35
N GLU A 143 19.82 -3.62 -9.12
CA GLU A 143 20.49 -2.91 -8.02
C GLU A 143 21.63 -3.73 -7.39
N HIS A 144 21.61 -5.06 -7.57
CA HIS A 144 22.59 -6.00 -7.03
C HIS A 144 23.53 -6.59 -8.11
N LEU A 145 23.55 -5.99 -9.30
CA LEU A 145 24.46 -6.30 -10.42
C LEU A 145 25.78 -5.55 -10.27
#